data_AF-A0A8T7D555-F1
#
_entry.id   AF-A0A8T7D555-F1
#
_cell.length_a   1.000
_cell.length_b   1.000
_cell.length_c   1.000
_cell.angle_alpha   90.00
_cell.angle_beta   90.00
_cell.angle_gamma   90.00
#
_symmetry.space_group_name_H-M   'P 1'
#
loop_
_entity.id
_entity.type
_entity.pdbx_description
1 polymer ?
#
loop_
_entity_poly.entity_id
_entity_poly.type
_entity_poly.pdbx_seq_one_letter_code
_entity_poly.pdbx_strand_id
1 'polypeptide(L)'
;MTTKLRNIIPVMLVAFFLSFDLAAKPNTENSKQTLEVYQLSYIEREPGTDEYEVTMLVSDRYIRIDEAGEESGYIIYDDKDKVIYSVAHHDKSILVIKEKAFSEDDSPVKAQVEYLELADAPNVSGKAIYNYRVFVKKDKRTEEETCTEIQLVEGLLPEVRGILQNYQKVVSGQQVNMVDNKISEFQDACFYADQVYNNGAYYEKGLPIQEWHSNDRSRILITYDKISIDPAKFKYPESYRQFSIDRESRLPMP
;
A
#
# COMPACT_ATOMS: atom_id res chain seq x y z
N MET A 1 -57.54 28.38 43.58
CA MET A 1 -57.41 28.57 45.04
C MET A 1 -57.16 27.20 45.64
N THR A 2 -55.90 26.90 46.03
CA THR A 2 -55.45 26.75 47.44
C THR A 2 -56.01 25.46 48.09
N THR A 3 -55.29 24.47 48.62
CA THR A 3 -53.90 24.35 49.09
C THR A 3 -53.61 22.86 49.39
N LYS A 4 -52.36 22.45 49.11
CA LYS A 4 -51.44 21.49 49.75
C LYS A 4 -51.79 20.76 51.09
N LEU A 5 -51.06 19.65 51.28
CA LEU A 5 -50.73 18.80 52.48
C LEU A 5 -51.70 17.61 52.74
N ARG A 6 -51.28 16.39 53.11
CA ARG A 6 -50.06 15.90 53.81
C ARG A 6 -49.96 14.36 53.75
N ASN A 7 -48.73 13.84 53.87
CA ASN A 7 -48.31 12.44 54.02
C ASN A 7 -49.15 11.55 54.96
N ILE A 8 -49.33 10.27 54.59
CA ILE A 8 -49.35 9.12 55.51
C ILE A 8 -48.67 7.91 54.83
N ILE A 9 -47.64 7.37 55.49
CA ILE A 9 -46.95 6.10 55.22
C ILE A 9 -47.87 4.94 55.61
N PRO A 10 -47.92 3.82 54.84
CA PRO A 10 -47.72 2.53 55.51
C PRO A 10 -46.92 1.48 54.72
N VAL A 11 -46.09 0.78 55.49
CA VAL A 11 -45.94 -0.68 55.53
C VAL A 11 -45.22 -1.38 54.37
N MET A 12 -43.97 -1.74 54.69
CA MET A 12 -43.23 -2.88 54.16
C MET A 12 -44.10 -4.15 54.12
N LEU A 13 -44.24 -4.75 52.94
CA LEU A 13 -44.55 -6.17 52.79
C LEU A 13 -43.39 -6.79 52.00
N VAL A 14 -42.52 -7.53 52.70
CA VAL A 14 -41.45 -8.32 52.09
C VAL A 14 -42.08 -9.59 51.54
N ALA A 15 -42.25 -9.66 50.22
CA ALA A 15 -42.58 -10.90 49.51
C ALA A 15 -41.29 -11.50 48.94
N PHE A 16 -40.89 -12.64 49.51
CA PHE A 16 -39.76 -13.45 49.09
C PHE A 16 -40.15 -14.20 47.81
N PHE A 17 -39.80 -13.65 46.64
CA PHE A 17 -39.87 -14.38 45.37
C PHE A 17 -38.52 -15.05 45.12
N LEU A 18 -38.48 -16.37 45.29
CA LEU A 18 -37.42 -17.23 44.79
C LEU A 18 -37.53 -17.33 43.27
N SER A 19 -36.90 -16.38 42.57
CA SER A 19 -36.62 -16.52 41.14
C SER A 19 -35.45 -17.47 40.98
N PHE A 20 -35.70 -18.67 40.45
CA PHE A 20 -34.65 -19.51 39.90
C PHE A 20 -34.12 -18.81 38.64
N ASP A 21 -33.00 -18.08 38.79
CA ASP A 21 -32.22 -17.60 37.66
C ASP A 21 -31.60 -18.82 36.96
N LEU A 22 -32.29 -19.27 35.91
CA LEU A 22 -31.72 -20.17 34.93
C LEU A 22 -30.62 -19.38 34.21
N ALA A 23 -29.39 -19.50 34.70
CA ALA A 23 -28.22 -18.91 34.07
C ALA A 23 -28.10 -19.45 32.63
N ALA A 24 -28.58 -18.66 31.67
CA ALA A 24 -28.30 -18.86 30.26
C ALA A 24 -26.77 -18.79 30.10
N LYS A 25 -26.14 -19.93 29.82
CA LYS A 25 -24.74 -19.96 29.38
C LYS A 25 -24.65 -19.04 28.15
N PRO A 26 -23.83 -17.98 28.17
CA PRO A 26 -23.53 -17.27 26.94
C PRO A 26 -22.84 -18.28 26.02
N ASN A 27 -23.48 -18.62 24.90
CA ASN A 27 -22.81 -19.25 23.79
C ASN A 27 -21.81 -18.22 23.28
N THR A 28 -20.56 -18.35 23.71
CA THR A 28 -19.42 -17.66 23.11
C THR A 28 -19.20 -18.28 21.73
N GLU A 29 -20.04 -17.92 20.76
CA GLU A 29 -19.65 -18.01 19.36
C GLU A 29 -18.47 -17.06 19.20
N ASN A 30 -17.28 -17.65 19.21
CA ASN A 30 -16.04 -16.97 18.87
C ASN A 30 -16.09 -16.70 17.36
N SER A 31 -16.93 -15.74 16.96
CA SER A 31 -16.98 -15.20 15.61
C SER A 31 -15.59 -14.65 15.31
N LYS A 32 -14.80 -15.44 14.59
CA LYS A 32 -13.47 -15.04 14.13
C LYS A 32 -13.65 -13.75 13.33
N GLN A 33 -13.28 -12.62 13.93
CA GLN A 33 -13.48 -11.31 13.31
C GLN A 33 -12.75 -11.31 11.96
N THR A 34 -13.48 -11.11 10.88
CA THR A 34 -12.93 -11.02 9.53
C THR A 34 -12.76 -9.56 9.13
N LEU A 35 -11.79 -9.30 8.26
CA LEU A 35 -11.55 -8.01 7.63
C LEU A 35 -11.77 -8.15 6.13
N GLU A 36 -12.60 -7.27 5.56
CA GLU A 36 -12.75 -7.17 4.11
C GLU A 36 -11.53 -6.48 3.50
N VAL A 37 -11.01 -7.04 2.42
CA VAL A 37 -9.87 -6.52 1.65
C VAL A 37 -10.09 -6.72 0.16
N TYR A 38 -9.35 -5.99 -0.67
CA TYR A 38 -9.13 -6.36 -2.06
C TYR A 38 -7.89 -7.24 -2.16
N GLN A 39 -8.03 -8.41 -2.78
CA GLN A 39 -6.91 -9.19 -3.26
C GLN A 39 -6.61 -8.75 -4.70
N LEU A 40 -5.38 -8.31 -4.96
CA LEU A 40 -4.89 -7.99 -6.31
C LEU A 40 -3.84 -9.02 -6.68
N SER A 41 -3.96 -9.63 -7.85
CA SER A 41 -2.97 -10.57 -8.37
C SER A 41 -2.28 -9.95 -9.57
N TYR A 42 -0.96 -9.92 -9.52
CA TYR A 42 -0.11 -9.36 -10.56
C TYR A 42 0.82 -10.42 -11.13
N ILE A 43 1.17 -10.27 -12.41
CA ILE A 43 2.39 -10.85 -12.97
C ILE A 43 3.44 -9.75 -12.98
N GLU A 44 4.59 -10.04 -12.39
CA GLU A 44 5.74 -9.15 -12.34
C GLU A 44 6.94 -9.76 -13.06
N ARG A 45 7.78 -8.88 -13.59
CA ARG A 45 9.07 -9.22 -14.17
C ARG A 45 10.10 -8.22 -13.69
N GLU A 46 11.29 -8.70 -13.38
CA GLU A 46 12.45 -7.88 -13.03
C GLU A 46 13.64 -8.23 -13.93
N PRO A 47 14.66 -7.36 -14.02
CA PRO A 47 15.87 -7.65 -14.77
C PRO A 47 16.51 -8.97 -14.32
N GLY A 48 16.68 -9.89 -15.28
CA GLY A 48 17.36 -11.16 -15.03
C GLY A 48 16.52 -12.21 -14.30
N THR A 49 15.22 -11.98 -14.10
CA THR A 49 14.28 -12.99 -13.56
C THR A 49 13.20 -13.34 -14.58
N ASP A 50 12.65 -14.55 -14.45
CA ASP A 50 11.43 -14.94 -15.15
C ASP A 50 10.22 -14.23 -14.54
N GLU A 51 9.11 -14.21 -15.27
CA GLU A 51 7.84 -13.69 -14.75
C GLU A 51 7.37 -14.50 -13.53
N TYR A 52 6.87 -13.81 -12.51
CA TYR A 52 6.34 -14.43 -11.29
C TYR A 52 5.07 -13.75 -10.82
N GLU A 53 4.24 -14.51 -10.10
CA GLU A 53 2.99 -14.00 -9.54
C GLU A 53 3.24 -13.30 -8.20
N VAL A 54 2.59 -12.15 -8.02
CA VAL A 54 2.56 -11.41 -6.76
C VAL A 54 1.11 -11.21 -6.35
N THR A 55 0.81 -11.54 -5.09
CA THR A 55 -0.50 -11.26 -4.50
C THR A 55 -0.39 -10.14 -3.49
N MET A 56 -1.27 -9.15 -3.62
CA MET A 56 -1.45 -8.09 -2.64
C MET A 56 -2.80 -8.18 -1.96
N LEU A 57 -2.83 -7.98 -0.65
CA LEU A 57 -4.05 -7.77 0.13
C LEU A 57 -4.10 -6.30 0.55
N VAL A 58 -5.14 -5.59 0.10
CA VAL A 58 -5.30 -4.16 0.33
C VAL A 58 -6.58 -3.89 1.12
N SER A 59 -6.42 -3.36 2.32
CA SER A 59 -7.51 -2.84 3.15
C SER A 59 -7.49 -1.31 3.14
N ASP A 60 -8.37 -0.68 3.91
CA ASP A 60 -8.37 0.77 4.14
C ASP A 60 -7.13 1.28 4.90
N ARG A 61 -6.44 0.40 5.62
CA ARG A 61 -5.26 0.74 6.43
C ARG A 61 -3.99 0.01 6.04
N TYR A 62 -4.09 -1.21 5.54
CA TYR A 62 -2.94 -2.07 5.33
C TYR A 62 -2.80 -2.53 3.89
N ILE A 63 -1.55 -2.63 3.43
CA ILE A 63 -1.18 -3.48 2.29
C ILE A 63 -0.36 -4.65 2.84
N ARG A 64 -0.60 -5.86 2.34
CA ARG A 64 0.31 -7.00 2.46
C ARG A 64 0.72 -7.44 1.07
N ILE A 65 2.01 -7.64 0.84
CA ILE A 65 2.55 -8.19 -0.41
C ILE A 65 3.25 -9.49 -0.04
N ASP A 66 2.76 -10.60 -0.58
CA ASP A 66 3.37 -11.92 -0.37
C ASP A 66 4.36 -12.20 -1.50
N GLU A 67 5.60 -12.55 -1.14
CA GLU A 67 6.62 -13.00 -2.10
C GLU A 67 6.34 -14.45 -2.52
N ALA A 68 6.73 -14.86 -3.73
CA ALA A 68 6.55 -16.24 -4.17
C ALA A 68 7.52 -17.20 -3.45
N GLY A 69 7.01 -18.33 -2.91
CA GLY A 69 7.80 -19.41 -2.29
C GLY A 69 7.28 -19.84 -0.90
N GLU A 70 7.58 -21.06 -0.45
CA GLU A 70 7.04 -21.59 0.83
C GLU A 70 7.73 -21.03 2.09
N GLU A 71 8.93 -20.47 1.94
CA GLU A 71 9.71 -19.81 3.01
C GLU A 71 9.94 -18.32 2.71
N SER A 72 9.16 -17.77 1.77
CA SER A 72 9.32 -16.41 1.29
C SER A 72 8.92 -15.38 2.35
N GLY A 73 9.51 -14.20 2.28
CA GLY A 73 9.14 -13.11 3.15
C GLY A 73 7.78 -12.53 2.80
N TYR A 74 7.42 -11.45 3.50
CA TYR A 74 6.30 -10.62 3.08
C TYR A 74 6.50 -9.19 3.52
N ILE A 75 5.83 -8.29 2.82
CA ILE A 75 5.83 -6.86 3.15
C ILE A 75 4.47 -6.52 3.75
N ILE A 76 4.46 -5.73 4.82
CA ILE A 76 3.27 -5.06 5.34
C ILE A 76 3.49 -3.56 5.31
N TYR A 77 2.56 -2.82 4.73
CA TYR A 77 2.43 -1.38 4.91
C TYR A 77 1.31 -1.07 5.89
N ASP A 78 1.57 -0.22 6.89
CA ASP A 78 0.54 0.39 7.74
C ASP A 78 0.39 1.87 7.36
N ASP A 79 -0.73 2.22 6.73
CA ASP A 79 -1.04 3.57 6.27
C ASP A 79 -1.29 4.55 7.42
N LYS A 80 -1.76 4.06 8.57
CA LYS A 80 -1.99 4.94 9.73
C LYS A 80 -0.66 5.48 10.27
N ASP A 81 0.31 4.59 10.39
CA ASP A 81 1.62 4.91 10.98
C ASP A 81 2.67 5.28 9.92
N LYS A 82 2.32 5.11 8.63
CA LYS A 82 3.18 5.33 7.45
C LYS A 82 4.50 4.55 7.55
N VAL A 83 4.38 3.26 7.84
CA VAL A 83 5.53 2.34 8.02
C VAL A 83 5.40 1.12 7.14
N ILE A 84 6.51 0.74 6.50
CA ILE A 84 6.69 -0.53 5.80
C ILE A 84 7.51 -1.47 6.69
N TYR A 85 7.03 -2.71 6.83
CA TYR A 85 7.70 -3.82 7.48
C TYR A 85 7.99 -4.89 6.42
N SER A 86 9.26 -5.04 6.04
CA SER A 86 9.70 -6.14 5.18
C SER A 86 10.21 -7.28 6.07
N VAL A 87 9.45 -8.37 6.10
CA VAL A 87 9.67 -9.53 6.98
C VAL A 87 10.44 -10.59 6.21
N ALA A 88 11.57 -11.01 6.76
CA ALA A 88 12.38 -12.09 6.22
C ALA A 88 12.40 -13.28 7.20
N HIS A 89 11.87 -14.43 6.76
CA HIS A 89 11.81 -15.64 7.60
C HIS A 89 13.19 -16.30 7.78
N HIS A 90 14.03 -16.29 6.74
CA HIS A 90 15.31 -16.99 6.72
C HIS A 90 16.29 -16.53 7.81
N ASP A 91 16.31 -15.22 8.13
CA ASP A 91 17.17 -14.64 9.16
C ASP A 91 16.41 -14.09 10.37
N LYS A 92 15.09 -14.33 10.41
CA LYS A 92 14.17 -13.85 11.46
C LYS A 92 14.31 -12.35 11.71
N SER A 93 14.27 -11.58 10.63
CA SER A 93 14.47 -10.13 10.69
C SER A 93 13.30 -9.37 10.07
N ILE A 94 13.20 -8.09 10.47
CA ILE A 94 12.23 -7.16 9.91
C ILE A 94 12.96 -5.85 9.61
N LEU A 95 13.01 -5.49 8.33
CA LEU A 95 13.41 -4.15 7.91
C LEU A 95 12.22 -3.22 8.09
N VAL A 96 12.39 -2.20 8.94
CA VAL A 96 11.39 -1.17 9.25
C VAL A 96 11.74 0.11 8.52
N ILE A 97 10.89 0.50 7.57
CA ILE A 97 11.05 1.72 6.77
C ILE A 97 9.93 2.68 7.15
N LYS A 98 10.29 3.81 7.76
CA LYS A 98 9.34 4.86 8.11
C LYS A 98 9.28 5.90 7.01
N GLU A 99 8.14 6.56 6.88
CA GLU A 99 8.00 7.72 6.00
C GLU A 99 9.09 8.75 6.25
N LYS A 100 9.65 9.23 5.14
CA LYS A 100 10.56 10.36 5.10
C LYS A 100 10.00 11.35 4.08
N ALA A 101 9.71 12.56 4.54
CA ALA A 101 9.25 13.62 3.65
C ALA A 101 10.33 13.94 2.62
N PHE A 102 9.92 14.21 1.38
CA PHE A 102 10.77 14.66 0.29
C PHE A 102 10.01 15.64 -0.60
N SER A 103 10.73 16.43 -1.39
CA SER A 103 10.15 17.31 -2.40
C SER A 103 10.62 16.90 -3.80
N GLU A 104 9.70 16.86 -4.77
CA GLU A 104 10.07 16.68 -6.17
C GLU A 104 10.93 17.84 -6.71
N ASP A 105 10.92 18.99 -6.05
CA ASP A 105 11.81 20.10 -6.37
C ASP A 105 13.29 19.81 -6.09
N ASP A 106 13.57 18.85 -5.20
CA ASP A 106 14.93 18.41 -4.90
C ASP A 106 15.48 17.46 -5.97
N SER A 107 14.63 16.99 -6.89
CA SER A 107 15.04 16.11 -7.97
C SER A 107 16.03 16.81 -8.91
N PRO A 108 17.14 16.16 -9.31
CA PRO A 108 18.06 16.71 -10.30
C PRO A 108 17.47 16.72 -11.73
N VAL A 109 16.26 16.17 -11.90
CA VAL A 109 15.61 15.96 -13.21
C VAL A 109 14.20 16.53 -13.17
N LYS A 110 13.80 17.19 -14.27
CA LYS A 110 12.42 17.62 -14.49
C LYS A 110 11.73 16.69 -15.48
N ALA A 111 10.96 15.75 -14.95
CA ALA A 111 10.11 14.88 -15.75
C ALA A 111 8.88 15.62 -16.27
N GLN A 112 8.36 15.17 -17.41
CA GLN A 112 7.09 15.58 -18.00
C GLN A 112 6.16 14.38 -18.05
N VAL A 113 4.87 14.68 -18.11
CA VAL A 113 3.80 13.69 -18.16
C VAL A 113 2.98 13.91 -19.41
N GLU A 114 2.77 12.84 -20.17
CA GLU A 114 1.74 12.74 -21.19
C GLU A 114 0.63 11.83 -20.67
N TYR A 115 -0.62 12.25 -20.87
CA TYR A 115 -1.80 11.52 -20.43
C TYR A 115 -2.86 11.53 -21.53
N LEU A 116 -3.18 10.34 -22.05
CA LEU A 116 -4.09 10.19 -23.17
C LEU A 116 -4.96 8.93 -23.04
N GLU A 117 -6.17 9.00 -23.57
CA GLU A 117 -7.05 7.84 -23.68
C GLU A 117 -6.56 6.90 -24.79
N LEU A 118 -6.57 5.59 -24.54
CA LEU A 118 -6.27 4.57 -25.53
C LEU A 118 -7.57 4.14 -26.22
N ALA A 119 -7.99 4.90 -27.24
CA ALA A 119 -9.28 4.74 -27.91
C ALA A 119 -9.55 3.33 -28.47
N ASP A 120 -8.50 2.62 -28.91
CA ASP A 120 -8.61 1.27 -29.50
C ASP A 120 -8.36 0.15 -28.48
N ALA A 121 -8.14 0.48 -27.20
CA ALA A 121 -7.91 -0.51 -26.15
C ALA A 121 -9.24 -1.11 -25.65
N PRO A 122 -9.26 -2.38 -25.22
CA PRO A 122 -10.45 -2.97 -24.63
C PRO A 122 -10.81 -2.28 -23.31
N ASN A 123 -12.10 -2.23 -22.99
CA ASN A 123 -12.55 -1.72 -21.69
C ASN A 123 -12.24 -2.72 -20.57
N VAL A 124 -11.85 -2.21 -19.40
CA VAL A 124 -11.74 -2.99 -18.16
C VAL A 124 -12.88 -2.61 -17.24
N SER A 125 -13.73 -3.57 -16.88
CA SER A 125 -14.97 -3.31 -16.12
C SER A 125 -15.83 -2.19 -16.71
N GLY A 126 -15.93 -2.16 -18.06
CA GLY A 126 -16.73 -1.18 -18.79
C GLY A 126 -16.15 0.24 -18.81
N LYS A 127 -14.88 0.42 -18.41
CA LYS A 127 -14.17 1.70 -18.36
C LYS A 127 -13.02 1.71 -19.36
N ALA A 128 -12.76 2.89 -19.94
CA ALA A 128 -11.67 3.12 -20.86
C ALA A 128 -10.31 3.01 -20.16
N ILE A 129 -9.28 2.65 -20.93
CA ILE A 129 -7.89 2.64 -20.50
C ILE A 129 -7.22 3.94 -20.94
N TYR A 130 -6.41 4.51 -20.07
CA TYR A 130 -5.58 5.67 -20.35
C TYR A 130 -4.10 5.29 -20.26
N ASN A 131 -3.29 5.85 -21.14
CA ASN A 131 -1.84 5.82 -21.06
C ASN A 131 -1.35 7.04 -20.26
N TYR A 132 -0.48 6.79 -19.30
CA TYR A 132 0.23 7.77 -18.50
C TYR A 132 1.73 7.54 -18.70
N ARG A 133 2.37 8.42 -19.48
CA ARG A 133 3.78 8.33 -19.84
C ARG A 133 4.59 9.40 -19.12
N VAL A 134 5.55 8.98 -18.32
CA VAL A 134 6.56 9.85 -17.70
C VAL A 134 7.80 9.85 -18.56
N PHE A 135 8.29 11.02 -18.96
CA PHE A 135 9.46 11.14 -19.82
C PHE A 135 10.34 12.33 -19.45
N VAL A 136 11.60 12.28 -19.86
CA VAL A 136 12.59 13.33 -19.66
C VAL A 136 13.14 13.80 -21.00
N LYS A 137 13.55 15.07 -21.09
CA LYS A 137 14.18 15.63 -22.30
C LYS A 137 15.69 15.50 -22.18
N LYS A 138 16.34 14.96 -23.21
CA LYS A 138 17.81 14.89 -23.28
C LYS A 138 18.39 16.24 -23.68
N ASP A 139 19.45 16.68 -22.99
CA ASP A 139 20.10 17.96 -23.25
C ASP A 139 20.60 18.02 -24.70
N LYS A 140 19.93 18.85 -25.51
CA LYS A 140 20.28 19.31 -26.88
C LYS A 140 19.57 18.64 -28.07
N ARG A 141 18.55 17.79 -27.88
CA ARG A 141 17.70 17.33 -28.99
C ARG A 141 16.22 17.30 -28.57
N THR A 142 15.32 17.39 -29.54
CA THR A 142 13.88 17.11 -29.35
C THR A 142 13.60 15.63 -29.01
N GLU A 143 14.62 14.88 -28.58
CA GLU A 143 14.54 13.46 -28.27
C GLU A 143 14.11 13.32 -26.80
N GLU A 144 12.99 12.63 -26.61
CA GLU A 144 12.41 12.30 -25.32
C GLU A 144 12.78 10.86 -24.95
N GLU A 145 13.05 10.64 -23.67
CA GLU A 145 13.27 9.31 -23.11
C GLU A 145 12.13 8.98 -22.16
N THR A 146 11.41 7.89 -22.46
CA THR A 146 10.35 7.37 -21.58
C THR A 146 11.00 6.70 -20.37
N CYS A 147 10.63 7.15 -19.17
CA CYS A 147 11.12 6.58 -17.91
C CYS A 147 10.09 5.62 -17.30
N THR A 148 8.82 5.93 -17.44
CA THR A 148 7.72 5.08 -16.96
C THR A 148 6.58 5.16 -17.95
N GLU A 149 5.95 4.03 -18.23
CA GLU A 149 4.72 3.98 -19.00
C GLU A 149 3.68 3.15 -18.24
N ILE A 150 2.50 3.72 -18.03
CA ILE A 150 1.46 3.12 -17.21
C ILE A 150 0.16 3.14 -17.98
N GLN A 151 -0.46 1.96 -18.12
CA GLN A 151 -1.86 1.87 -18.52
C GLN A 151 -2.72 1.79 -17.27
N LEU A 152 -3.67 2.71 -17.14
CA LEU A 152 -4.52 2.83 -15.96
C LEU A 152 -6.00 2.99 -16.32
N VAL A 153 -6.86 2.68 -15.37
CA VAL A 153 -8.32 2.75 -15.53
C VAL A 153 -8.89 3.75 -14.52
N GLU A 154 -9.53 4.81 -15.01
CA GLU A 154 -10.11 5.84 -14.15
C GLU A 154 -11.28 5.29 -13.30
N GLY A 155 -11.25 5.58 -12.00
CA GLY A 155 -12.30 5.18 -11.07
C GLY A 155 -12.44 3.67 -10.84
N LEU A 156 -11.46 2.86 -11.27
CA LEU A 156 -11.33 1.47 -10.84
C LEU A 156 -10.74 1.44 -9.42
N LEU A 157 -11.41 0.76 -8.49
CA LEU A 157 -11.01 0.59 -7.08
C LEU A 157 -10.47 1.88 -6.42
N PRO A 158 -11.28 2.95 -6.32
CA PRO A 158 -10.84 4.25 -5.82
C PRO A 158 -10.31 4.23 -4.37
N GLU A 159 -10.71 3.26 -3.56
CA GLU A 159 -10.20 3.03 -2.21
C GLU A 159 -8.80 2.38 -2.18
N VAL A 160 -8.47 1.56 -3.19
CA VAL A 160 -7.19 0.87 -3.31
C VAL A 160 -6.08 1.82 -3.78
N ARG A 161 -6.38 2.67 -4.77
CA ARG A 161 -5.37 3.57 -5.35
C ARG A 161 -4.75 4.55 -4.33
N GLY A 162 -5.54 4.99 -3.34
CA GLY A 162 -5.09 5.96 -2.33
C GLY A 162 -4.00 5.38 -1.42
N ILE A 163 -4.22 4.16 -0.92
CA ILE A 163 -3.22 3.49 -0.07
C ILE A 163 -2.00 3.03 -0.86
N LEU A 164 -2.15 2.61 -2.12
CA LEU A 164 -1.02 2.32 -3.01
C LEU A 164 -0.16 3.56 -3.27
N GLN A 165 -0.78 4.73 -3.47
CA GLN A 165 -0.05 6.00 -3.61
C GLN A 165 0.74 6.34 -2.33
N ASN A 166 0.12 6.16 -1.17
CA ASN A 166 0.79 6.43 0.11
C ASN A 166 1.96 5.47 0.35
N TYR A 167 1.80 4.19 0.01
CA TYR A 167 2.90 3.22 0.01
C TYR A 167 4.05 3.65 -0.89
N GLN A 168 3.76 4.04 -2.14
CA GLN A 168 4.77 4.54 -3.09
C GLN A 168 5.53 5.75 -2.52
N LYS A 169 4.84 6.69 -1.85
CA LYS A 169 5.48 7.85 -1.20
C LYS A 169 6.45 7.44 -0.09
N VAL A 170 6.14 6.42 0.71
CA VAL A 170 7.05 5.91 1.74
C VAL A 170 8.29 5.26 1.10
N VAL A 171 8.11 4.47 0.04
CA VAL A 171 9.22 3.91 -0.74
C VAL A 171 10.13 5.02 -1.27
N SER A 172 9.57 6.00 -1.99
CA SER A 172 10.33 7.10 -2.60
C SER A 172 11.01 8.00 -1.57
N GLY A 173 10.36 8.28 -0.44
CA GLY A 173 10.97 9.01 0.67
C GLY A 173 12.23 8.33 1.21
N GLN A 174 12.21 6.98 1.29
CA GLN A 174 13.40 6.22 1.63
C GLN A 174 14.47 6.31 0.54
N GLN A 175 14.09 6.19 -0.74
CA GLN A 175 15.04 6.26 -1.86
C GLN A 175 15.74 7.63 -1.94
N VAL A 176 14.98 8.74 -1.85
CA VAL A 176 15.53 10.10 -1.81
C VAL A 176 16.54 10.25 -0.67
N ASN A 177 16.26 9.68 0.50
CA ASN A 177 17.17 9.74 1.64
C ASN A 177 18.43 8.87 1.44
N MET A 178 18.39 7.88 0.53
CA MET A 178 19.45 6.92 0.26
C MET A 178 20.31 7.22 -0.98
N VAL A 179 19.95 8.20 -1.80
CA VAL A 179 20.78 8.63 -2.94
C VAL A 179 21.50 9.96 -2.67
N ASP A 180 22.56 10.22 -3.42
CA ASP A 180 23.14 11.56 -3.55
C ASP A 180 22.68 12.07 -4.91
N ASN A 181 21.94 13.20 -4.98
CA ASN A 181 21.30 13.73 -6.19
C ASN A 181 22.31 14.19 -7.27
N LYS A 182 23.04 13.23 -7.82
CA LYS A 182 24.09 13.42 -8.80
C LYS A 182 23.84 12.45 -9.95
N ILE A 183 23.62 13.00 -11.14
CA ILE A 183 23.47 12.20 -12.36
C ILE A 183 24.83 11.57 -12.70
N SER A 184 24.80 10.29 -13.01
CA SER A 184 25.97 9.51 -13.41
C SER A 184 25.58 8.45 -14.44
N GLU A 185 26.56 7.67 -14.91
CA GLU A 185 26.32 6.54 -15.82
C GLU A 185 25.38 5.48 -15.22
N PHE A 186 25.40 5.29 -13.89
CA PHE A 186 24.57 4.30 -13.19
C PHE A 186 23.29 4.90 -12.57
N GLN A 187 23.20 6.24 -12.53
CA GLN A 187 22.08 6.99 -11.96
C GLN A 187 21.67 8.06 -12.97
N ASP A 188 21.02 7.61 -14.04
CA ASP A 188 20.62 8.48 -15.14
C ASP A 188 19.36 9.30 -14.80
N ALA A 189 18.87 10.05 -15.79
CA ALA A 189 17.70 10.90 -15.58
C ALA A 189 16.43 10.10 -15.25
N CYS A 190 16.25 8.93 -15.88
CA CYS A 190 15.09 8.08 -15.63
C CYS A 190 15.18 7.33 -14.30
N PHE A 191 16.36 6.97 -13.83
CA PHE A 191 16.57 6.47 -12.47
C PHE A 191 15.99 7.45 -11.44
N TYR A 192 16.29 8.74 -11.57
CA TYR A 192 15.72 9.73 -10.66
C TYR A 192 14.21 9.89 -10.82
N ALA A 193 13.70 9.98 -12.06
CA ALA A 193 12.28 10.19 -12.32
C ALA A 193 11.39 9.00 -11.88
N ASP A 194 11.84 7.78 -12.13
CA ASP A 194 11.04 6.55 -11.97
C ASP A 194 11.31 5.82 -10.65
N GLN A 195 12.57 5.76 -10.20
CA GLN A 195 12.95 4.92 -9.05
C GLN A 195 13.14 5.72 -7.76
N VAL A 196 13.55 6.99 -7.85
CA VAL A 196 13.86 7.81 -6.66
C VAL A 196 12.71 8.75 -6.32
N TYR A 197 12.25 9.55 -7.28
CA TYR A 197 11.30 10.64 -7.06
C TYR A 197 9.86 10.31 -7.49
N ASN A 198 9.57 9.08 -7.89
CA ASN A 198 8.23 8.66 -8.29
C ASN A 198 7.26 8.71 -7.10
N ASN A 199 6.42 9.73 -7.03
CA ASN A 199 5.47 9.93 -5.94
C ASN A 199 4.12 9.20 -6.13
N GLY A 200 3.98 8.42 -7.21
CA GLY A 200 2.74 7.73 -7.55
C GLY A 200 1.62 8.66 -8.05
N ALA A 201 1.91 9.82 -8.64
CA ALA A 201 0.89 10.77 -9.14
C ALA A 201 -0.13 10.14 -10.12
N TYR A 202 0.24 9.08 -10.83
CA TYR A 202 -0.67 8.33 -11.70
C TYR A 202 -1.85 7.68 -10.94
N TYR A 203 -1.69 7.33 -9.65
CA TYR A 203 -2.79 6.82 -8.82
C TYR A 203 -3.92 7.85 -8.62
N GLU A 204 -3.62 9.15 -8.81
CA GLU A 204 -4.64 10.20 -8.79
C GLU A 204 -5.55 10.15 -10.01
N LYS A 205 -5.06 9.60 -11.13
CA LYS A 205 -5.81 9.39 -12.37
C LYS A 205 -6.62 8.10 -12.33
N GLY A 206 -6.02 6.99 -11.93
CA GLY A 206 -6.72 5.71 -11.86
C GLY A 206 -5.85 4.59 -11.31
N LEU A 207 -6.40 3.37 -11.31
CA LEU A 207 -5.65 2.20 -10.89
C LEU A 207 -4.78 1.71 -12.06
N PRO A 208 -3.45 1.57 -11.88
CA PRO A 208 -2.58 0.91 -12.86
C PRO A 208 -3.02 -0.53 -13.10
N ILE A 209 -3.11 -0.90 -14.37
CA ILE A 209 -3.36 -2.27 -14.82
C ILE A 209 -2.16 -2.85 -15.56
N GLN A 210 -1.29 -2.01 -16.13
CA GLN A 210 0.00 -2.40 -16.68
C GLN A 210 1.01 -1.28 -16.41
N GLU A 211 2.23 -1.65 -16.03
CA GLU A 211 3.32 -0.72 -15.70
C GLU A 211 4.60 -1.22 -16.36
N TRP A 212 5.34 -0.32 -17.01
CA TRP A 212 6.70 -0.54 -17.50
C TRP A 212 7.61 0.56 -16.97
N HIS A 213 8.76 0.16 -16.43
CA HIS A 213 9.72 1.03 -15.75
C HIS A 213 11.05 1.08 -16.51
N SER A 214 11.86 2.10 -16.25
CA SER A 214 13.13 2.33 -16.97
C SER A 214 14.20 1.29 -16.64
N ASN A 215 14.02 0.55 -15.56
CA ASN A 215 14.90 -0.53 -15.13
C ASN A 215 14.39 -1.91 -15.58
N ASP A 216 13.69 -1.99 -16.72
CA ASP A 216 13.07 -3.20 -17.28
C ASP A 216 12.09 -3.94 -16.35
N ARG A 217 11.71 -3.36 -15.21
CA ARG A 217 10.63 -3.91 -14.38
C ARG A 217 9.30 -3.67 -15.07
N SER A 218 8.43 -4.67 -14.98
CA SER A 218 7.06 -4.54 -15.45
C SER A 218 6.09 -5.27 -14.54
N ARG A 219 4.86 -4.75 -14.46
CA ARG A 219 3.78 -5.33 -13.67
C ARG A 219 2.48 -5.31 -14.47
N ILE A 220 1.72 -6.40 -14.43
CA ILE A 220 0.41 -6.52 -15.09
C ILE A 220 -0.60 -7.02 -14.07
N LEU A 221 -1.70 -6.30 -13.89
CA LEU A 221 -2.83 -6.72 -13.05
C LEU A 221 -3.62 -7.81 -13.78
N ILE A 222 -3.72 -8.98 -13.16
CA ILE A 222 -4.41 -10.15 -13.72
C ILE A 222 -5.84 -10.26 -13.21
N THR A 223 -6.01 -10.18 -11.89
CA THR A 223 -7.32 -10.24 -11.24
C THR A 223 -7.38 -9.34 -10.03
N TYR A 224 -8.59 -8.96 -9.65
CA TYR A 224 -8.87 -8.31 -8.38
C TYR A 224 -10.21 -8.79 -7.83
N ASP A 225 -10.25 -9.11 -6.54
CA ASP A 225 -11.44 -9.64 -5.87
C ASP A 225 -11.59 -9.06 -4.48
N LYS A 226 -12.83 -8.82 -4.05
CA LYS A 226 -13.11 -8.45 -2.66
C LYS A 226 -13.30 -9.72 -1.84
N ILE A 227 -12.46 -9.90 -0.82
CA ILE A 227 -12.45 -11.11 0.02
C ILE A 227 -12.48 -10.75 1.51
N SER A 228 -12.85 -11.73 2.35
CA SER A 228 -12.77 -11.63 3.80
C SER A 228 -11.61 -12.46 4.32
N ILE A 229 -10.71 -11.85 5.09
CA ILE A 229 -9.53 -12.51 5.65
C ILE A 229 -9.46 -12.38 7.17
N ASP A 230 -8.59 -13.17 7.79
CA ASP A 230 -8.21 -12.99 9.20
C ASP A 230 -7.31 -11.75 9.34
N PRO A 231 -7.66 -10.74 10.18
CA PRO A 231 -6.83 -9.56 10.42
C PRO A 231 -5.41 -9.90 10.89
N ALA A 232 -5.18 -11.09 11.46
CA ALA A 232 -3.84 -11.57 11.80
C ALA A 232 -2.89 -11.66 10.60
N LYS A 233 -3.39 -11.69 9.36
CA LYS A 233 -2.58 -11.59 8.13
C LYS A 233 -1.78 -10.28 8.04
N PHE A 234 -2.21 -9.21 8.70
CA PHE A 234 -1.48 -7.93 8.75
C PHE A 234 -0.59 -7.79 10.00
N LYS A 235 -0.22 -8.92 10.62
CA LYS A 235 0.76 -8.95 11.72
C LYS A 235 2.10 -9.50 11.24
N TYR A 236 3.15 -9.10 11.93
CA TYR A 236 4.50 -9.65 11.79
C TYR A 236 4.97 -10.29 13.10
N PRO A 237 5.94 -11.21 13.08
CA PRO A 237 6.39 -11.89 14.28
C PRO A 237 7.17 -10.92 15.19
N GLU A 238 6.63 -10.60 16.37
CA GLU A 238 7.28 -9.68 17.32
C GLU A 238 8.65 -10.18 17.81
N SER A 239 8.90 -11.49 17.74
CA SER A 239 10.17 -12.10 18.11
C SER A 239 11.30 -11.86 17.11
N TYR A 240 11.02 -11.33 15.92
CA TYR A 240 12.04 -11.10 14.89
C TYR A 240 12.85 -9.84 15.20
N ARG A 241 14.13 -9.86 14.83
CA ARG A 241 15.03 -8.72 15.02
C ARG A 241 14.63 -7.60 14.08
N GLN A 242 14.27 -6.45 14.64
CA GLN A 242 13.93 -5.26 13.86
C GLN A 242 15.17 -4.40 13.64
N PHE A 243 15.29 -3.82 12.45
CA PHE A 243 16.31 -2.83 12.11
C PHE A 243 15.78 -1.83 11.09
N SER A 244 16.44 -0.68 10.97
CA SER A 244 16.13 0.36 9.99
C SER A 244 17.40 0.76 9.27
N ILE A 245 17.25 1.29 8.05
CA ILE A 245 18.37 1.79 7.24
C ILE A 245 18.21 3.30 7.06
N ASP A 246 19.29 4.02 7.27
CA ASP A 246 19.40 5.46 7.04
C ASP A 246 20.64 5.80 6.22
N ARG A 247 20.88 7.10 6.03
CA ARG A 247 22.03 7.58 5.27
C ARG A 247 23.38 7.20 5.91
N GLU A 248 23.44 7.07 7.23
CA GLU A 248 24.66 6.68 7.96
C GLU A 248 24.94 5.18 7.81
N SER A 249 23.91 4.40 7.48
CA SER A 249 23.99 2.98 7.16
C SER A 249 24.60 2.70 5.77
N ARG A 250 24.85 3.72 4.95
CA ARG A 250 25.53 3.56 3.65
C ARG A 250 26.98 3.13 3.91
N LEU A 251 27.36 1.95 3.44
CA LEU A 251 28.78 1.62 3.31
C LEU A 251 29.40 2.61 2.31
N PRO A 252 30.58 3.20 2.60
CA PRO A 252 31.30 3.95 1.58
C PRO A 252 31.54 3.02 0.41
N MET A 253 31.01 3.35 -0.77
CA MET A 253 31.38 2.64 -1.99
C MET A 253 32.89 2.84 -2.19
N PRO A 254 33.67 1.75 -2.36
CA PRO A 254 35.11 1.85 -2.63
C PRO A 254 35.41 2.56 -3.96
#